data_AF-A0A1Y1UPT4-F1
#
_entry.id   AF-A0A1Y1UPT4-F1
#
_cell.length_a   1.000
_cell.length_b   1.000
_cell.length_c   1.000
_cell.angle_alpha   90.00
_cell.angle_beta   90.00
_cell.angle_gamma   90.00
#
_symmetry.space_group_name_H-M   'P 1'
#
loop_
_entity.id
_entity.type
_entity.pdbx_description
1 polymer ?
#
loop_
_entity_poly.entity_id
_entity_poly.type
_entity_poly.pdbx_seq_one_letter_code
_entity_poly.pdbx_strand_id
1 'polypeptide(L)'
;MSNSRIASKESSKEAEKRGGEPRNTEGSGKEVLKGDNERFTSEIVESMHERKLRMSQVAAGGFVVLPGGYGTFEEMMEMITWNQLGIHMKPVIVLNINNIFTPLRTLLQNAVEAGFIQPQNLALVQILDLPGGAQANSDERQADAWGPATITALKEWSVSDDAGYGLKWDQPGNSSAEMRAKENAAESQKEETFSLFTTMRFTSVDVNRPTLPVTKEQIPLLGLHFHRLRKAFRFFAERDGPHVWAQCPSDDCMWQALSEALTRREEQQQGDWRIRLLISRAGKIEVQIVAAPANAGPFQPLPARERGHVVRPLILDPETSPRRGETPQSRDLRLFKTTKRGIYDDASKRAGTKKIFQVSDLHSESARPDLDHPEVLLHTSIHLLETATSNIAIEVPTASGTKWITPRLQDDDRPFLDGVMRQHLLATGVIEVGDLTVDAWHEAKRKGYRIIGFNGLRGVWEAEPA
;
A
#
# COMPACT_ATOMS: atom_id res chain seq x y z
N MET A 1 -43.27 32.67 -7.54
CA MET A 1 -42.84 33.41 -8.73
C MET A 1 -41.54 32.80 -9.22
N SER A 2 -41.52 32.45 -10.50
CA SER A 2 -40.46 31.76 -11.24
C SER A 2 -39.14 32.55 -11.27
N ASN A 3 -38.00 31.85 -11.18
CA ASN A 3 -37.08 31.81 -12.33
C ASN A 3 -35.99 30.74 -12.21
N SER A 4 -36.09 29.77 -13.11
CA SER A 4 -35.06 28.86 -13.59
C SER A 4 -33.90 29.58 -14.29
N ARG A 5 -32.68 29.07 -14.13
CA ARG A 5 -31.66 28.95 -15.20
C ARG A 5 -30.89 27.65 -14.93
N ILE A 6 -31.29 26.53 -15.52
CA ILE A 6 -30.69 25.97 -16.75
C ILE A 6 -29.17 25.96 -16.64
N ALA A 7 -28.63 24.87 -16.06
CA ALA A 7 -27.28 24.42 -16.32
C ALA A 7 -27.19 24.09 -17.82
N SER A 8 -26.56 24.95 -18.61
CA SER A 8 -26.34 24.70 -20.03
C SER A 8 -25.33 23.56 -20.19
N LYS A 9 -25.75 22.55 -20.95
CA LYS A 9 -24.99 21.38 -21.42
C LYS A 9 -23.84 21.72 -22.37
N GLU A 10 -23.28 22.93 -22.31
CA GLU A 10 -22.23 23.40 -23.23
C GLU A 10 -20.82 23.39 -22.61
N SER A 11 -20.67 23.35 -21.28
CA SER A 11 -19.33 23.37 -20.65
C SER A 11 -18.54 22.06 -20.80
N SER A 12 -19.20 20.96 -21.14
CA SER A 12 -18.59 19.62 -21.20
C SER A 12 -17.82 19.37 -22.51
N LYS A 13 -17.95 20.22 -23.53
CA LYS A 13 -17.29 20.05 -24.84
C LYS A 13 -16.10 20.97 -25.09
N GLU A 14 -15.84 21.95 -24.22
CA GLU A 14 -14.69 22.87 -24.37
C GLU A 14 -13.47 22.51 -23.51
N ALA A 15 -13.63 21.65 -22.50
CA ALA A 15 -12.54 21.23 -21.61
C ALA A 15 -11.53 20.27 -22.26
N GLU A 16 -11.89 19.62 -23.38
CA GLU A 16 -11.06 18.61 -24.04
C GLU A 16 -10.01 19.18 -25.01
N LYS A 17 -9.89 20.51 -25.17
CA LYS A 17 -9.07 21.11 -26.25
C LYS A 17 -8.00 22.12 -25.88
N ARG A 18 -7.69 22.34 -24.59
CA ARG A 18 -6.55 23.19 -24.20
C ARG A 18 -5.85 22.58 -23.00
N GLY A 19 -4.55 22.28 -23.13
CA GLY A 19 -3.67 21.87 -22.04
C GLY A 19 -3.51 23.00 -21.03
N GLY A 20 -4.52 23.18 -20.18
CA GLY A 20 -4.57 24.21 -19.15
C GLY A 20 -4.13 23.66 -17.80
N GLU A 21 -3.31 24.44 -17.11
CA GLU A 21 -2.94 24.25 -15.71
C GLU A 21 -4.18 23.99 -14.83
N PRO A 22 -4.05 23.18 -13.76
CA PRO A 22 -5.14 22.95 -12.82
C PRO A 22 -5.55 24.27 -12.17
N ARG A 23 -6.79 24.71 -12.42
CA ARG A 23 -7.41 25.85 -11.73
C ARG A 23 -8.47 25.36 -10.77
N ASN A 24 -8.38 25.80 -9.51
CA ASN A 24 -9.44 25.60 -8.54
C ASN A 24 -10.67 26.43 -8.97
N THR A 25 -11.83 25.77 -9.10
CA THR A 25 -13.12 26.41 -9.44
C THR A 25 -13.97 26.73 -8.22
N GLU A 26 -13.55 26.37 -7.01
CA GLU A 26 -14.24 26.73 -5.76
C GLU A 26 -13.84 28.14 -5.30
N GLY A 27 -14.83 28.98 -4.98
CA GLY A 27 -14.63 30.37 -4.54
C GLY A 27 -15.01 31.42 -5.58
N SER A 28 -16.26 31.45 -6.05
CA SER A 28 -16.80 32.51 -6.91
C SER A 28 -17.19 33.79 -6.14
N GLY A 29 -16.50 34.08 -5.04
CA GLY A 29 -16.76 35.27 -4.22
C GLY A 29 -16.42 36.55 -5.00
N LYS A 30 -17.12 37.66 -4.69
CA LYS A 30 -16.97 38.95 -5.41
C LYS A 30 -15.57 39.57 -5.32
N GLU A 31 -14.72 39.09 -4.41
CA GLU A 31 -13.37 39.61 -4.18
C GLU A 31 -12.35 38.47 -4.07
N VAL A 32 -11.92 37.94 -5.22
CA VAL A 32 -10.68 37.19 -5.28
C VAL A 32 -9.54 38.22 -5.24
N LEU A 33 -8.73 38.19 -4.19
CA LEU A 33 -7.54 39.04 -4.08
C LEU A 33 -6.63 38.80 -5.29
N LYS A 34 -6.46 39.80 -6.15
CA LYS A 34 -5.45 39.77 -7.22
C LYS A 34 -4.08 40.07 -6.60
N GLY A 35 -3.15 39.13 -6.76
CA GLY A 35 -1.82 39.16 -6.12
C GLY A 35 -0.83 40.15 -6.75
N ASP A 36 -1.16 41.44 -6.82
CA ASP A 36 -0.32 42.48 -7.45
C ASP A 36 0.31 43.46 -6.45
N ASN A 37 0.43 43.09 -5.17
CA ASN A 37 1.20 43.87 -4.20
C ASN A 37 2.48 43.12 -3.83
N GLU A 38 3.63 43.80 -3.80
CA GLU A 38 4.99 43.31 -3.42
C GLU A 38 5.08 42.62 -2.03
N ARG A 39 3.95 42.42 -1.36
CA ARG A 39 3.76 41.83 -0.03
C ARG A 39 3.22 40.39 -0.07
N PHE A 40 2.89 39.85 -1.24
CA PHE A 40 2.39 38.48 -1.40
C PHE A 40 3.25 37.71 -2.40
N THR A 41 3.68 36.52 -2.03
CA THR A 41 4.35 35.57 -2.92
C THR A 41 3.43 34.38 -3.16
N SER A 42 3.21 34.03 -4.43
CA SER A 42 2.52 32.79 -4.80
C SER A 42 3.57 31.76 -5.22
N GLU A 43 3.52 30.57 -4.62
CA GLU A 43 4.41 29.45 -4.95
C GLU A 43 3.56 28.32 -5.53
N ILE A 44 3.97 27.81 -6.69
CA ILE A 44 3.34 26.65 -7.32
C ILE A 44 4.11 25.42 -6.85
N VAL A 45 3.38 24.38 -6.43
CA VAL A 45 3.91 23.12 -5.91
C VAL A 45 3.32 21.96 -6.70
N GLU A 46 4.04 20.84 -6.76
CA GLU A 46 3.69 19.72 -7.63
C GLU A 46 2.65 18.79 -6.99
N SER A 47 2.47 18.86 -5.67
CA SER A 47 1.48 18.05 -4.95
C SER A 47 0.91 18.72 -3.70
N MET A 48 -0.23 18.21 -3.23
CA MET A 48 -0.82 18.64 -1.96
C MET A 48 0.10 18.39 -0.75
N HIS A 49 0.84 17.29 -0.74
CA HIS A 49 1.78 16.96 0.34
C HIS A 49 2.93 17.97 0.40
N GLU A 50 3.48 18.32 -0.77
CA GLU A 50 4.50 19.35 -0.89
C GLU A 50 3.97 20.72 -0.43
N ARG A 51 2.74 21.07 -0.81
CA ARG A 51 2.07 22.32 -0.37
C ARG A 51 2.11 22.49 1.14
N LYS A 52 1.71 21.45 1.87
CA LYS A 52 1.58 21.44 3.33
C LYS A 52 2.94 21.51 4.03
N LEU A 53 3.90 20.72 3.55
CA LEU A 53 5.27 20.75 4.05
C LEU A 53 5.91 22.12 3.80
N ARG A 54 5.72 22.68 2.61
CA ARG A 54 6.25 24.00 2.26
C ARG A 54 5.62 25.09 3.11
N MET A 55 4.31 25.05 3.32
CA MET A 55 3.57 25.99 4.17
C MET A 55 4.15 26.05 5.59
N SER A 56 4.51 24.92 6.20
CA SER A 56 5.11 24.93 7.55
C SER A 56 6.56 25.43 7.59
N GLN A 57 7.33 25.18 6.53
CA GLN A 57 8.72 25.64 6.41
C GLN A 57 8.80 27.16 6.28
N VAL A 58 7.94 27.76 5.45
CA VAL A 58 7.97 29.20 5.18
C VAL A 58 7.28 30.03 6.27
N ALA A 59 6.38 29.44 7.05
CA ALA A 59 5.67 30.13 8.13
C ALA A 59 6.62 30.49 9.29
N ALA A 60 7.22 31.68 9.29
CA ALA A 60 8.10 32.11 10.38
C ALA A 60 7.35 32.50 11.66
N GLY A 61 6.19 33.16 11.52
CA GLY A 61 5.44 33.75 12.65
C GLY A 61 4.23 32.96 13.14
N GLY A 62 3.75 31.99 12.35
CA GLY A 62 2.52 31.24 12.64
C GLY A 62 1.59 31.12 11.44
N PHE A 63 0.43 30.53 11.69
CA PHE A 63 -0.60 30.26 10.69
C PHE A 63 -1.85 31.08 11.02
N VAL A 64 -2.42 31.73 10.00
CA VAL A 64 -3.67 32.49 10.12
C VAL A 64 -4.69 31.83 9.23
N VAL A 65 -5.82 31.43 9.82
CA VAL A 65 -6.91 30.72 9.13
C VAL A 65 -8.08 31.67 8.94
N LEU A 66 -8.43 31.88 7.68
CA LEU A 66 -9.61 32.65 7.26
C LEU A 66 -10.78 31.71 6.99
N PRO A 67 -12.03 32.20 6.97
CA PRO A 67 -13.18 31.41 6.54
C PRO A 67 -12.96 30.80 5.14
N GLY A 68 -13.23 29.50 5.02
CA GLY A 68 -13.01 28.75 3.77
C GLY A 68 -13.74 27.43 3.72
N GLY A 69 -13.49 26.65 2.67
CA GLY A 69 -14.11 25.34 2.41
C GLY A 69 -13.33 24.18 3.04
N TYR A 70 -13.57 22.95 2.55
CA TYR A 70 -12.94 21.74 3.10
C TYR A 70 -11.42 21.80 3.12
N GLY A 71 -10.78 22.35 2.08
CA GLY A 71 -9.32 22.49 2.05
C GLY A 71 -8.78 23.29 3.23
N THR A 72 -9.46 24.38 3.62
CA THR A 72 -9.07 25.21 4.77
C THR A 72 -9.17 24.45 6.09
N PHE A 73 -10.25 23.67 6.28
CA PHE A 73 -10.40 22.85 7.49
C PHE A 73 -9.34 21.76 7.57
N GLU A 74 -9.05 21.11 6.45
CA GLU A 74 -8.06 20.05 6.34
C GLU A 74 -6.66 20.56 6.70
N GLU A 75 -6.24 21.67 6.09
CA GLU A 75 -4.93 22.29 6.35
C GLU A 75 -4.80 22.83 7.78
N MET A 76 -5.87 23.46 8.29
CA MET A 76 -5.90 23.94 9.67
C MET A 76 -5.70 22.80 10.66
N MET A 77 -6.46 21.70 10.52
CA MET A 77 -6.35 20.56 11.41
C MET A 77 -4.96 19.93 11.36
N GLU A 78 -4.34 19.87 10.18
CA GLU A 78 -2.98 19.34 10.03
C GLU A 78 -1.95 20.18 10.78
N MET A 79 -1.99 21.51 10.68
CA MET A 79 -1.08 22.39 11.44
C MET A 79 -1.27 22.26 12.95
N ILE A 80 -2.51 22.07 13.41
CA ILE A 80 -2.81 21.79 14.82
C ILE A 80 -2.18 20.46 15.25
N THR A 81 -2.33 19.41 14.43
CA THR A 81 -1.74 18.10 14.75
C THR A 81 -0.23 18.11 14.67
N TRP A 82 0.39 18.93 13.83
CA TRP A 82 1.85 19.06 13.75
C TRP A 82 2.42 19.78 14.98
N ASN A 83 1.70 20.76 15.53
CA ASN A 83 1.96 21.28 16.88
C ASN A 83 1.86 20.17 17.93
N GLN A 84 0.76 19.40 17.90
CA GLN A 84 0.53 18.33 18.87
C GLN A 84 1.62 17.25 18.80
N LEU A 85 2.08 16.94 17.59
CA LEU A 85 3.15 15.99 17.34
C LEU A 85 4.53 16.58 17.61
N GLY A 86 4.70 17.88 17.84
CA GLY A 86 6.02 18.50 18.05
C GLY A 86 6.86 18.68 16.77
N ILE A 87 6.25 18.58 15.59
CA ILE A 87 6.92 18.80 14.29
C ILE A 87 7.27 20.29 14.12
N HIS A 88 6.40 21.16 14.62
CA HIS A 88 6.68 22.57 14.84
C HIS A 88 5.99 23.01 16.14
N MET A 89 6.33 24.20 16.64
CA MET A 89 5.60 24.86 17.72
C MET A 89 5.36 26.30 17.31
N LYS A 90 4.25 26.53 16.60
CA LYS A 90 3.90 27.83 16.00
C LYS A 90 2.40 28.10 16.23
N PRO A 91 2.00 29.35 16.49
CA PRO A 91 0.59 29.67 16.71
C PRO A 91 -0.27 29.33 15.48
N VAL A 92 -1.46 28.77 15.74
CA VAL A 92 -2.52 28.59 14.74
C VAL A 92 -3.70 29.47 15.17
N ILE A 93 -3.88 30.61 14.50
CA ILE A 93 -4.89 31.61 14.82
C ILE A 93 -6.03 31.51 13.80
N VAL A 94 -7.23 31.22 14.28
CA VAL A 94 -8.44 31.07 13.45
C VAL A 94 -9.34 32.28 13.65
N LEU A 95 -9.59 33.06 12.61
CA LEU A 95 -10.37 34.29 12.73
C LEU A 95 -11.87 33.96 12.70
N ASN A 96 -12.58 34.22 13.80
CA ASN A 96 -14.01 33.92 13.94
C ASN A 96 -14.93 34.94 13.24
N ILE A 97 -14.59 35.30 12.00
CA ILE A 97 -15.34 36.26 11.18
C ILE A 97 -16.77 35.77 11.01
N ASN A 98 -17.74 36.66 11.23
CA ASN A 98 -19.18 36.34 11.23
C ASN A 98 -19.55 35.15 12.13
N ASN A 99 -18.74 34.87 13.16
CA ASN A 99 -18.93 33.77 14.10
C ASN A 99 -18.88 32.36 13.47
N ILE A 100 -18.31 32.21 12.27
CA ILE A 100 -18.35 30.96 11.50
C ILE A 100 -17.65 29.79 12.20
N PHE A 101 -16.63 30.04 13.02
CA PHE A 101 -15.86 29.04 13.75
C PHE A 101 -16.36 28.82 15.19
N THR A 102 -17.44 29.49 15.60
CA THR A 102 -18.07 29.26 16.92
C THR A 102 -18.49 27.79 17.12
N PRO A 103 -19.14 27.12 16.14
CA PRO A 103 -19.45 25.70 16.27
C PRO A 103 -18.21 24.82 16.41
N LEU A 104 -17.11 25.18 15.73
CA LEU A 104 -15.83 24.47 15.85
C LEU A 104 -15.25 24.64 17.26
N ARG A 105 -15.31 25.85 17.84
CA ARG A 105 -14.89 26.10 19.22
C ARG A 105 -15.62 25.17 20.18
N THR A 106 -16.95 25.07 20.06
CA THR A 106 -17.77 24.16 20.86
C THR A 106 -17.40 22.70 20.65
N LEU A 107 -17.16 22.29 19.39
CA LEU A 107 -16.73 20.92 19.09
C LEU A 107 -15.41 20.56 19.79
N LEU A 108 -14.41 21.45 19.75
CA LEU A 108 -13.12 21.22 20.39
C LEU A 108 -13.25 21.16 21.92
N GLN A 109 -14.10 22.00 22.52
CA GLN A 109 -14.41 21.94 23.95
C GLN A 109 -15.06 20.61 24.34
N ASN A 110 -16.07 20.17 23.58
CA ASN A 110 -16.72 18.87 23.81
C ASN A 110 -15.74 17.71 23.66
N ALA A 111 -14.78 17.80 22.72
CA ALA A 111 -13.75 16.79 22.54
C ALA A 111 -12.78 16.73 23.73
N VAL A 112 -12.53 17.86 24.41
CA VAL A 112 -11.79 17.90 25.68
C VAL A 112 -12.60 17.24 26.79
N GLU A 113 -13.87 17.61 26.94
CA GLU A 113 -14.76 17.04 27.96
C GLU A 113 -14.93 15.51 27.82
N ALA A 114 -15.01 15.03 26.58
CA ALA A 114 -15.11 13.61 26.26
C ALA A 114 -13.76 12.86 26.35
N GLY A 115 -12.66 13.55 26.65
CA GLY A 115 -11.33 12.96 26.82
C GLY A 115 -10.58 12.62 25.52
N PHE A 116 -11.06 13.09 24.37
CA PHE A 116 -10.37 12.93 23.08
C PHE A 116 -9.21 13.93 22.90
N ILE A 117 -9.29 15.11 23.54
CA ILE A 117 -8.24 16.13 23.54
C ILE A 117 -7.84 16.40 24.99
N GLN A 118 -6.54 16.38 25.29
CA GLN A 118 -6.07 16.80 26.62
C GLN A 118 -6.30 18.30 26.81
N PRO A 119 -6.73 18.78 27.99
CA PRO A 119 -7.06 20.20 28.21
C PRO A 119 -5.96 21.18 27.77
N GLN A 120 -4.70 20.81 27.98
CA GLN A 120 -3.52 21.61 27.61
C GLN A 120 -3.37 21.75 26.09
N ASN A 121 -3.81 20.75 25.32
CA ASN A 121 -3.74 20.75 23.86
C ASN A 121 -4.78 21.66 23.21
N LEU A 122 -5.80 22.12 23.96
CA LEU A 122 -6.77 23.07 23.43
C LEU A 122 -6.11 24.41 23.06
N ALA A 123 -5.03 24.79 23.73
CA ALA A 123 -4.28 26.00 23.46
C ALA A 123 -3.43 25.95 22.18
N LEU A 124 -3.29 24.77 21.54
CA LEU A 124 -2.57 24.62 20.27
C LEU A 124 -3.27 25.33 19.09
N VAL A 125 -4.54 25.68 19.26
CA VAL A 125 -5.32 26.50 18.33
C VAL A 125 -6.04 27.60 19.08
N GLN A 126 -5.99 28.83 18.56
CA GLN A 126 -6.73 29.95 19.12
C GLN A 126 -7.77 30.42 18.12
N ILE A 127 -9.05 30.20 18.44
CA ILE A 127 -10.15 30.84 17.72
C ILE A 127 -10.29 32.26 18.28
N LEU A 128 -9.97 33.25 17.46
CA LEU A 128 -9.88 34.66 17.81
C LEU A 128 -11.21 35.38 17.53
N ASP A 129 -11.70 36.09 18.54
CA ASP A 129 -12.81 37.04 18.44
C ASP A 129 -12.26 38.46 18.53
N LEU A 130 -12.91 39.42 17.86
CA LEU A 130 -12.62 40.83 18.05
C LEU A 130 -13.04 41.31 19.46
N PRO A 131 -12.43 42.38 19.98
CA PRO A 131 -12.95 43.08 21.16
C PRO A 131 -14.42 43.49 20.94
N GLY A 132 -15.31 42.99 21.81
CA GLY A 132 -16.77 43.11 21.62
C GLY A 132 -17.46 41.81 21.18
N GLY A 133 -16.71 40.73 20.98
CA GLY A 133 -17.23 39.37 20.83
C GLY A 133 -18.05 39.17 19.56
N ALA A 134 -19.12 38.38 19.66
CA ALA A 134 -19.89 37.93 18.50
C ALA A 134 -20.48 39.07 17.66
N GLN A 135 -20.85 40.18 18.30
CA GLN A 135 -21.36 41.37 17.63
C GLN A 135 -20.28 42.06 16.80
N ALA A 136 -19.07 42.22 17.37
CA ALA A 136 -17.93 42.79 16.67
C ALA A 136 -17.47 41.90 15.51
N ASN A 137 -17.46 40.58 15.70
CA ASN A 137 -17.11 39.61 14.66
C ASN A 137 -17.99 39.70 13.40
N SER A 138 -19.23 40.18 13.55
CA SER A 138 -20.21 40.28 12.46
C SER A 138 -20.37 41.72 11.92
N ASP A 139 -19.64 42.69 12.45
CA ASP A 139 -19.70 44.08 12.01
C ASP A 139 -18.63 44.36 10.95
N GLU A 140 -19.03 44.45 9.69
CA GLU A 140 -18.13 44.74 8.56
C GLU A 140 -17.32 46.04 8.74
N ARG A 141 -17.84 47.01 9.52
CA ARG A 141 -17.11 48.26 9.81
C ARG A 141 -15.85 48.03 10.65
N GLN A 142 -15.70 46.85 11.25
CA GLN A 142 -14.53 46.45 12.02
C GLN A 142 -13.57 45.54 11.25
N ALA A 143 -13.71 45.39 9.93
CA ALA A 143 -12.85 44.54 9.11
C ALA A 143 -11.34 44.82 9.33
N ASP A 144 -10.96 46.10 9.42
CA ASP A 144 -9.56 46.51 9.61
C ASP A 144 -9.00 46.14 11.00
N ALA A 145 -9.85 45.84 11.99
CA ALA A 145 -9.43 45.46 13.33
C ALA A 145 -8.85 44.03 13.39
N TRP A 146 -9.18 43.17 12.43
CA TRP A 146 -8.70 41.78 12.39
C TRP A 146 -7.19 41.69 12.23
N GLY A 147 -6.58 42.54 11.41
CA GLY A 147 -5.13 42.53 11.18
C GLY A 147 -4.34 42.76 12.48
N PRO A 148 -4.52 43.91 13.15
CA PRO A 148 -3.89 44.18 14.44
C PRO A 148 -4.20 43.12 15.51
N ALA A 149 -5.46 42.68 15.63
CA ALA A 149 -5.84 41.65 16.58
C ALA A 149 -5.11 40.32 16.32
N THR A 150 -4.94 39.94 15.06
CA THR A 150 -4.20 38.74 14.66
C THR A 150 -2.72 38.85 15.02
N ILE A 151 -2.09 40.00 14.76
CA ILE A 151 -0.68 40.22 15.11
C ILE A 151 -0.47 40.17 16.62
N THR A 152 -1.39 40.74 17.40
CA THR A 152 -1.37 40.63 18.86
C THR A 152 -1.51 39.17 19.30
N ALA A 153 -2.48 38.44 18.78
CA ALA A 153 -2.70 37.03 19.12
C ALA A 153 -1.47 36.16 18.78
N LEU A 154 -0.84 36.38 17.61
CA LEU A 154 0.39 35.67 17.23
C LEU A 154 1.56 35.93 18.21
N LYS A 155 1.67 37.16 18.75
CA LYS A 155 2.74 37.55 19.68
C LYS A 155 2.49 37.06 21.11
N GLU A 156 1.24 37.04 21.53
CA GLU A 156 0.82 36.65 22.88
C GLU A 156 0.59 35.15 23.03
N TRP A 157 0.48 34.42 21.91
CA TRP A 157 0.29 32.99 21.93
C TRP A 157 1.42 32.30 22.69
N SER A 158 1.00 31.53 23.69
CA SER A 158 1.85 30.70 24.52
C SER A 158 1.09 29.45 24.89
N VAL A 159 1.81 28.37 25.08
CA VAL A 159 1.27 27.08 25.53
C VAL A 159 2.11 26.59 26.69
N SER A 160 1.51 25.76 27.54
CA SER A 160 2.23 25.15 28.66
C SER A 160 3.27 24.14 28.14
N ASP A 161 4.32 23.90 28.92
CA ASP A 161 5.42 22.98 28.55
C ASP A 161 4.95 21.53 28.34
N ASP A 162 3.77 21.17 28.88
CA ASP A 162 3.10 19.88 28.75
C ASP A 162 2.05 19.84 27.62
N ALA A 163 1.90 20.92 26.84
CA ALA A 163 1.07 20.93 25.65
C ALA A 163 1.75 20.19 24.48
N GLY A 164 0.95 19.44 23.73
CA GLY A 164 1.41 18.48 22.73
C GLY A 164 1.82 17.14 23.36
N TYR A 165 2.40 16.26 22.56
CA TYR A 165 2.90 14.97 23.04
C TYR A 165 4.37 15.00 23.49
N GLY A 166 5.00 16.17 23.47
CA GLY A 166 6.41 16.33 23.87
C GLY A 166 7.38 15.48 23.05
N LEU A 167 6.98 15.09 21.83
CA LEU A 167 7.79 14.29 20.93
C LEU A 167 8.95 15.16 20.44
N LYS A 168 10.15 14.92 20.97
CA LYS A 168 11.37 15.57 20.53
C LYS A 168 11.95 14.78 19.36
N TRP A 169 11.62 15.22 18.15
CA TRP A 169 12.10 14.59 16.91
C TRP A 169 13.63 14.74 16.71
N ASP A 170 14.24 15.69 17.43
CA ASP A 170 15.63 16.10 17.33
C ASP A 170 16.52 15.69 18.53
N GLN A 171 15.94 15.24 19.65
CA GLN A 171 16.72 14.79 20.82
C GLN A 171 17.01 13.29 20.78
N PRO A 172 18.29 12.91 21.00
CA PRO A 172 18.67 11.52 21.21
C PRO A 172 17.95 10.93 22.43
N GLY A 173 17.04 9.98 22.21
CA GLY A 173 16.43 9.19 23.28
C GLY A 173 14.94 9.41 23.58
N ASN A 174 14.25 10.38 22.96
CA ASN A 174 12.77 10.45 23.04
C ASN A 174 12.06 10.36 21.68
N SER A 175 12.82 10.22 20.60
CA SER A 175 12.30 9.75 19.35
C SER A 175 12.24 8.22 19.40
N SER A 176 11.07 7.68 19.05
CA SER A 176 10.95 6.29 18.58
C SER A 176 12.00 5.96 17.52
N ALA A 177 12.61 6.95 16.88
CA ALA A 177 13.72 6.83 15.93
C ALA A 177 15.05 6.39 16.56
N GLU A 178 15.33 6.58 17.86
CA GLU A 178 16.62 6.20 18.47
C GLU A 178 16.59 4.91 19.30
N MET A 179 15.46 4.54 19.91
CA MET A 179 15.23 3.11 20.17
C MET A 179 15.20 2.36 18.86
N ARG A 180 14.54 2.89 17.82
CA ARG A 180 14.70 2.38 16.45
C ARG A 180 16.07 2.65 15.86
N ALA A 181 17.01 3.44 16.38
CA ALA A 181 18.35 3.57 15.78
C ALA A 181 19.41 2.89 16.62
N LYS A 182 19.11 2.42 17.83
CA LYS A 182 19.89 1.42 18.54
C LYS A 182 19.36 0.01 18.28
N GLU A 183 18.04 -0.15 18.08
CA GLU A 183 17.44 -1.27 17.33
C GLU A 183 17.93 -1.15 15.89
N ASN A 184 17.57 -0.20 15.02
CA ASN A 184 18.16 -0.03 13.67
C ASN A 184 19.67 0.33 13.62
N ALA A 185 20.49 0.37 14.67
CA ALA A 185 21.96 0.28 14.48
C ALA A 185 22.45 -1.10 14.85
N ALA A 186 21.84 -1.75 15.85
CA ALA A 186 21.93 -3.19 16.02
C ALA A 186 21.18 -3.98 14.92
N GLU A 187 20.33 -3.32 14.13
CA GLU A 187 19.36 -3.82 13.13
C GLU A 187 19.49 -3.08 11.78
N SER A 188 20.36 -2.08 11.65
CA SER A 188 21.04 -1.77 10.37
C SER A 188 22.40 -2.48 10.27
N GLN A 189 22.98 -2.92 11.40
CA GLN A 189 24.00 -3.99 11.38
C GLN A 189 23.38 -5.39 11.37
N LYS A 190 22.11 -5.54 11.77
CA LYS A 190 21.25 -6.70 11.46
C LYS A 190 20.10 -6.32 10.51
N GLU A 191 20.36 -5.50 9.49
CA GLU A 191 19.37 -5.36 8.43
C GLU A 191 19.42 -6.69 7.69
N GLU A 192 18.56 -7.63 8.07
CA GLU A 192 18.60 -8.98 7.53
C GLU A 192 18.56 -8.90 6.00
N THR A 193 19.69 -9.26 5.39
CA THR A 193 19.88 -9.38 3.96
C THR A 193 18.75 -10.24 3.40
N PHE A 194 17.83 -9.62 2.68
CA PHE A 194 16.78 -10.38 2.01
C PHE A 194 17.27 -10.80 0.63
N SER A 195 16.78 -11.95 0.18
CA SER A 195 17.03 -12.43 -1.17
C SER A 195 15.79 -12.25 -2.02
N LEU A 196 16.00 -11.97 -3.30
CA LEU A 196 14.97 -12.14 -4.31
C LEU A 196 14.85 -13.63 -4.59
N PHE A 197 13.63 -14.10 -4.83
CA PHE A 197 13.50 -15.49 -5.24
C PHE A 197 12.33 -15.71 -6.19
N THR A 198 12.42 -16.80 -6.92
CA THR A 198 11.30 -17.35 -7.68
C THR A 198 11.09 -18.81 -7.31
N THR A 199 9.84 -19.25 -7.32
CA THR A 199 9.49 -20.66 -7.13
C THR A 199 8.85 -21.16 -8.41
N MET A 200 9.39 -22.26 -8.91
CA MET A 200 9.08 -22.85 -10.21
C MET A 200 8.82 -24.35 -10.01
N ARG A 201 8.24 -24.96 -11.04
CA ARG A 201 8.16 -26.40 -11.17
C ARG A 201 9.08 -26.87 -12.28
N PHE A 202 9.72 -28.01 -12.06
CA PHE A 202 10.22 -28.86 -13.13
C PHE A 202 9.34 -30.11 -13.21
N THR A 203 9.00 -30.50 -14.43
CA THR A 203 8.16 -31.68 -14.69
C THR A 203 8.98 -32.69 -15.49
N SER A 204 9.05 -33.92 -14.99
CA SER A 204 9.73 -35.01 -15.69
C SER A 204 8.93 -35.41 -16.93
N VAL A 205 9.62 -35.71 -18.04
CA VAL A 205 8.98 -36.06 -19.33
C VAL A 205 8.47 -37.50 -19.32
N ASP A 206 9.23 -38.40 -18.70
CA ASP A 206 8.84 -39.78 -18.41
C ASP A 206 8.62 -39.88 -16.90
N VAL A 207 7.81 -40.84 -16.44
CA VAL A 207 7.65 -41.17 -15.01
C VAL A 207 8.57 -42.31 -14.56
N ASN A 208 9.28 -42.94 -15.51
CA ASN A 208 10.16 -44.08 -15.25
C ASN A 208 11.63 -43.86 -15.63
N ARG A 209 11.99 -42.71 -16.22
CA ARG A 209 13.37 -42.40 -16.62
C ARG A 209 13.77 -40.97 -16.25
N PRO A 210 15.02 -40.73 -15.79
CA PRO A 210 15.55 -39.39 -15.62
C PRO A 210 15.39 -38.55 -16.88
N THR A 211 15.00 -37.29 -16.69
CA THR A 211 14.82 -36.31 -17.75
C THR A 211 16.15 -35.60 -18.00
N LEU A 212 17.00 -36.24 -18.81
CA LEU A 212 18.31 -35.73 -19.22
C LEU A 212 18.44 -35.71 -20.77
N PRO A 213 19.03 -34.66 -21.37
CA PRO A 213 19.49 -33.43 -20.72
C PRO A 213 18.32 -32.57 -20.23
N VAL A 214 18.55 -31.80 -19.17
CA VAL A 214 17.60 -30.80 -18.68
C VAL A 214 17.50 -29.66 -19.70
N THR A 215 16.28 -29.30 -20.10
CA THR A 215 15.98 -28.25 -21.08
C THR A 215 15.02 -27.20 -20.51
N LYS A 216 14.97 -26.02 -21.13
CA LYS A 216 14.19 -24.88 -20.63
C LYS A 216 12.68 -25.16 -20.67
N GLU A 217 12.23 -26.00 -21.59
CA GLU A 217 10.82 -26.33 -21.83
C GLU A 217 10.18 -27.11 -20.68
N GLN A 218 10.99 -27.78 -19.87
CA GLN A 218 10.55 -28.56 -18.71
C GLN A 218 10.21 -27.67 -17.50
N ILE A 219 10.54 -26.38 -17.56
CA ILE A 219 10.22 -25.37 -16.55
C ILE A 219 9.19 -24.39 -17.13
N PRO A 220 7.90 -24.56 -16.81
CA PRO A 220 6.86 -23.67 -17.31
C PRO A 220 7.13 -22.21 -16.97
N LEU A 221 6.87 -21.32 -17.92
CA LEU A 221 6.97 -19.86 -17.75
C LEU A 221 8.37 -19.37 -17.33
N LEU A 222 9.44 -20.12 -17.62
CA LEU A 222 10.82 -19.76 -17.23
C LEU A 222 11.20 -18.32 -17.59
N GLY A 223 10.84 -17.87 -18.80
CA GLY A 223 11.09 -16.50 -19.24
C GLY A 223 10.43 -15.43 -18.36
N LEU A 224 9.18 -15.66 -17.92
CA LEU A 224 8.48 -14.74 -16.99
C LEU A 224 9.12 -14.77 -15.60
N HIS A 225 9.57 -15.94 -15.15
CA HIS A 225 10.29 -16.08 -13.88
C HIS A 225 11.59 -15.27 -13.87
N PHE A 226 12.40 -15.37 -14.93
CA PHE A 226 13.64 -14.60 -15.07
C PHE A 226 13.36 -13.10 -15.23
N HIS A 227 12.38 -12.73 -16.06
CA HIS A 227 11.99 -11.34 -16.23
C HIS A 227 11.61 -10.69 -14.89
N ARG A 228 10.81 -11.37 -14.07
CA ARG A 228 10.41 -10.88 -12.74
C ARG A 228 11.60 -10.71 -11.80
N LEU A 229 12.55 -11.65 -11.80
CA LEU A 229 13.78 -11.53 -10.99
C LEU A 229 14.60 -10.30 -11.40
N ARG A 230 14.81 -10.09 -12.71
CA ARG A 230 15.53 -8.91 -13.22
C ARG A 230 14.81 -7.61 -12.86
N LYS A 231 13.48 -7.57 -13.02
CA LYS A 231 12.67 -6.40 -12.64
C LYS A 231 12.83 -6.06 -11.16
N ALA A 232 12.75 -7.07 -10.28
CA ALA A 232 12.94 -6.89 -8.84
C ALA A 232 14.36 -6.42 -8.52
N PHE A 233 15.37 -7.04 -9.12
CA PHE A 233 16.77 -6.68 -8.89
C PHE A 233 17.04 -5.22 -9.28
N ARG A 234 16.57 -4.80 -10.46
CA ARG A 234 16.70 -3.41 -10.92
C ARG A 234 16.03 -2.44 -9.96
N PHE A 235 14.78 -2.72 -9.57
CA PHE A 235 14.04 -1.85 -8.64
C PHE A 235 14.81 -1.63 -7.33
N PHE A 236 15.31 -2.70 -6.71
CA PHE A 236 16.04 -2.56 -5.45
C PHE A 236 17.43 -1.96 -5.62
N ALA A 237 18.11 -2.19 -6.76
CA ALA A 237 19.37 -1.54 -7.06
C ALA A 237 19.21 -0.02 -7.24
N GLU A 238 18.13 0.42 -7.89
CA GLU A 238 17.78 1.84 -8.03
C GLU A 238 17.38 2.45 -6.69
N ARG A 239 16.55 1.75 -5.90
CA ARG A 239 16.06 2.22 -4.60
C ARG A 239 17.17 2.31 -3.54
N ASP A 240 18.01 1.29 -3.43
CA ASP A 240 19.01 1.19 -2.36
C ASP A 240 20.33 1.93 -2.73
N GLY A 241 20.53 2.28 -4.00
CA GLY A 241 21.68 3.04 -4.50
C GLY A 241 22.83 2.18 -5.06
N PRO A 242 23.78 2.81 -5.80
CA PRO A 242 24.69 2.16 -6.75
C PRO A 242 25.78 1.25 -6.15
N HIS A 243 25.76 0.99 -4.84
CA HIS A 243 26.76 0.15 -4.15
C HIS A 243 26.15 -0.92 -3.23
N VAL A 244 24.83 -0.97 -3.10
CA VAL A 244 24.16 -1.95 -2.23
C VAL A 244 23.91 -3.29 -2.95
N TRP A 245 23.68 -3.23 -4.26
CA TRP A 245 23.44 -4.39 -5.11
C TRP A 245 24.58 -4.59 -6.10
N ALA A 246 25.00 -5.84 -6.29
CA ALA A 246 25.93 -6.21 -7.34
C ALA A 246 25.27 -6.09 -8.73
N GLN A 247 25.99 -6.47 -9.79
CA GLN A 247 25.35 -6.60 -11.10
C GLN A 247 24.30 -7.72 -11.09
N CYS A 248 23.12 -7.47 -11.67
CA CYS A 248 22.09 -8.49 -11.82
C CYS A 248 22.64 -9.66 -12.66
N PRO A 249 22.51 -10.93 -12.21
CA PRO A 249 22.89 -12.08 -13.01
C PRO A 249 22.11 -12.14 -14.33
N SER A 250 22.77 -12.59 -15.40
CA SER A 250 22.13 -12.78 -16.71
C SER A 250 21.24 -14.03 -16.72
N ASP A 251 20.38 -14.13 -17.73
CA ASP A 251 19.51 -15.30 -17.94
C ASP A 251 20.33 -16.57 -18.18
N ASP A 252 21.50 -16.46 -18.82
CA ASP A 252 22.40 -17.58 -19.02
C ASP A 252 23.05 -18.03 -17.71
N CYS A 253 23.47 -17.11 -16.84
CA CYS A 253 23.98 -17.44 -15.51
C CYS A 253 22.91 -18.12 -14.65
N MET A 254 21.68 -17.59 -14.66
CA MET A 254 20.55 -18.19 -13.93
C MET A 254 20.19 -19.57 -14.49
N TRP A 255 20.19 -19.71 -15.82
CA TRP A 255 19.92 -20.99 -16.48
C TRP A 255 20.99 -22.02 -16.17
N GLN A 256 22.27 -21.65 -16.25
CA GLN A 256 23.38 -22.55 -15.94
C GLN A 256 23.29 -23.08 -14.50
N ALA A 257 23.06 -22.20 -13.52
CA ALA A 257 22.91 -22.62 -12.13
C ALA A 257 21.72 -23.58 -11.93
N LEU A 258 20.60 -23.31 -12.61
CA LEU A 258 19.42 -24.18 -12.56
C LEU A 258 19.65 -25.54 -13.21
N SER A 259 20.20 -25.57 -14.43
CA SER A 259 20.39 -26.81 -15.19
C SER A 259 21.43 -27.71 -14.53
N GLU A 260 22.50 -27.16 -13.97
CA GLU A 260 23.50 -27.92 -13.19
C GLU A 260 22.91 -28.51 -11.90
N ALA A 261 22.06 -27.76 -11.20
CA ALA A 261 21.39 -28.25 -9.99
C ALA A 261 20.35 -29.34 -10.29
N LEU A 262 19.56 -29.16 -11.36
CA LEU A 262 18.55 -30.14 -11.79
C LEU A 262 19.18 -31.40 -12.36
N THR A 263 20.24 -31.29 -13.16
CA THR A 263 20.95 -32.44 -13.72
C THR A 263 21.47 -33.34 -12.59
N ARG A 264 22.15 -32.76 -11.60
CA ARG A 264 22.60 -33.50 -10.40
C ARG A 264 21.46 -34.15 -9.63
N ARG A 265 20.27 -33.52 -9.59
CA ARG A 265 19.11 -34.07 -8.91
C ARG A 265 18.53 -35.26 -9.68
N GLU A 266 18.32 -35.11 -10.99
CA GLU A 266 17.79 -36.16 -11.87
C GLU A 266 18.74 -37.37 -11.99
N GLU A 267 20.06 -37.16 -11.88
CA GLU A 267 21.04 -38.25 -11.80
C GLU A 267 20.88 -39.11 -10.54
N GLN A 268 20.42 -38.52 -9.43
CA GLN A 268 20.22 -39.22 -8.16
C GLN A 268 18.85 -39.89 -8.08
N GLN A 269 17.82 -39.14 -8.47
CA GLN A 269 16.44 -39.57 -8.38
C GLN A 269 15.63 -38.81 -9.41
N GLN A 270 14.69 -39.50 -10.05
CA GLN A 270 13.73 -38.88 -10.93
C GLN A 270 12.53 -38.36 -10.15
N GLY A 271 12.00 -37.20 -10.57
CA GLY A 271 10.69 -36.77 -10.12
C GLY A 271 10.27 -35.40 -10.63
N ASP A 272 9.08 -34.99 -10.23
CA ASP A 272 8.68 -33.60 -10.36
C ASP A 272 9.25 -32.80 -9.19
N TRP A 273 9.85 -31.65 -9.51
CA TRP A 273 10.59 -30.87 -8.54
C TRP A 273 9.99 -29.48 -8.34
N ARG A 274 9.86 -29.08 -7.08
CA ARG A 274 9.70 -27.68 -6.68
C ARG A 274 11.10 -27.07 -6.62
N ILE A 275 11.32 -26.07 -7.46
CA ILE A 275 12.59 -25.35 -7.52
C ILE A 275 12.40 -23.98 -6.91
N ARG A 276 13.34 -23.57 -6.04
CA ARG A 276 13.47 -22.20 -5.57
C ARG A 276 14.83 -21.66 -6.02
N LEU A 277 14.81 -20.65 -6.88
CA LEU A 277 16.00 -19.92 -7.30
C LEU A 277 16.05 -18.62 -6.51
N LEU A 278 17.12 -18.42 -5.72
CA LEU A 278 17.35 -17.24 -4.90
C LEU A 278 18.52 -16.43 -5.47
N ILE A 279 18.41 -15.11 -5.40
CA ILE A 279 19.47 -14.17 -5.75
C ILE A 279 19.67 -13.23 -4.55
N SER A 280 20.88 -13.22 -4.00
CA SER A 280 21.25 -12.28 -2.94
C SER A 280 21.58 -10.89 -3.50
N ARG A 281 21.69 -9.88 -2.62
CA ARG A 281 22.19 -8.54 -2.96
C ARG A 281 23.55 -8.57 -3.66
N ALA A 282 24.42 -9.52 -3.29
CA ALA A 282 25.73 -9.72 -3.89
C ALA A 282 25.69 -10.42 -5.27
N GLY A 283 24.50 -10.67 -5.82
CA GLY A 283 24.35 -11.38 -7.10
C GLY A 283 24.61 -12.89 -7.00
N LYS A 284 24.80 -13.43 -5.80
CA LYS A 284 24.99 -14.87 -5.60
C LYS A 284 23.69 -15.61 -5.87
N ILE A 285 23.76 -16.61 -6.73
CA ILE A 285 22.65 -17.51 -7.07
C ILE A 285 22.69 -18.73 -6.15
N GLU A 286 21.54 -19.09 -5.60
CA GLU A 286 21.33 -20.34 -4.88
C GLU A 286 20.10 -21.06 -5.46
N VAL A 287 20.22 -22.37 -5.68
CA VAL A 287 19.13 -23.21 -6.17
C VAL A 287 18.80 -24.25 -5.12
N GLN A 288 17.55 -24.25 -4.66
CA GLN A 288 17.00 -25.24 -3.73
C GLN A 288 15.99 -26.10 -4.48
N ILE A 289 16.12 -27.42 -4.37
CA ILE A 289 15.27 -28.39 -5.08
C ILE A 289 14.70 -29.37 -4.06
N VAL A 290 13.38 -29.47 -4.03
CA VAL A 290 12.63 -30.44 -3.22
C VAL A 290 11.54 -31.08 -4.06
N ALA A 291 11.00 -32.23 -3.61
CA ALA A 291 9.89 -32.88 -4.31
C ALA A 291 8.72 -31.91 -4.50
N ALA A 292 8.15 -31.88 -5.70
CA ALA A 292 6.94 -31.13 -5.95
C ALA A 292 5.78 -31.71 -5.12
N PRO A 293 4.84 -30.88 -4.64
CA PRO A 293 3.63 -31.38 -4.00
C PRO A 293 2.86 -32.32 -4.93
N ALA A 294 2.30 -33.42 -4.41
CA ALA A 294 1.60 -34.43 -5.23
C ALA A 294 0.40 -33.88 -6.03
N ASN A 295 -0.18 -32.75 -5.58
CA ASN A 295 -1.26 -32.02 -6.24
C ASN A 295 -0.79 -30.79 -7.02
N ALA A 296 0.51 -30.59 -7.19
CA ALA A 296 0.98 -29.82 -8.32
C ALA A 296 0.71 -30.70 -9.55
N GLY A 297 -0.42 -30.50 -10.23
CA GLY A 297 -0.75 -31.16 -11.51
C GLY A 297 -0.12 -30.39 -12.68
N PRO A 298 0.04 -30.98 -13.88
CA PRO A 298 0.54 -30.25 -15.05
C PRO A 298 -0.24 -28.94 -15.21
N PHE A 299 0.38 -27.88 -15.75
CA PHE A 299 -0.28 -26.57 -15.90
C PHE A 299 -1.54 -26.72 -16.77
N GLN A 300 -2.68 -26.93 -16.12
CA GLN A 300 -3.98 -26.97 -16.75
C GLN A 300 -4.52 -25.54 -16.81
N PRO A 301 -5.22 -25.15 -17.91
CA PRO A 301 -5.71 -23.80 -18.08
C PRO A 301 -6.72 -23.41 -16.99
N LEU A 302 -7.66 -24.31 -16.67
CA LEU A 302 -8.65 -24.19 -15.60
C LEU A 302 -9.00 -25.59 -15.08
N PRO A 303 -9.20 -25.79 -13.76
CA PRO A 303 -9.60 -27.08 -13.24
C PRO A 303 -11.02 -27.44 -13.66
N ALA A 304 -11.23 -28.68 -14.10
CA ALA A 304 -12.56 -29.26 -14.28
C ALA A 304 -13.07 -29.82 -12.96
N ARG A 305 -14.36 -29.61 -12.62
CA ARG A 305 -15.00 -30.24 -11.45
C ARG A 305 -15.26 -31.72 -11.72
N GLU A 306 -14.22 -32.52 -11.62
CA GLU A 306 -14.32 -33.98 -11.60
C GLU A 306 -14.61 -34.51 -10.19
N ARG A 307 -15.15 -35.72 -10.07
CA ARG A 307 -15.38 -36.35 -8.76
C ARG A 307 -14.03 -36.55 -8.05
N GLY A 308 -13.89 -35.99 -6.84
CA GLY A 308 -12.64 -36.00 -6.08
C GLY A 308 -11.72 -34.79 -6.32
N HIS A 309 -12.19 -33.77 -7.04
CA HIS A 309 -11.48 -32.50 -7.20
C HIS A 309 -11.22 -31.85 -5.84
N VAL A 310 -9.95 -31.51 -5.56
CA VAL A 310 -9.54 -30.93 -4.28
C VAL A 310 -9.82 -29.43 -4.31
N VAL A 311 -10.63 -28.97 -3.36
CA VAL A 311 -10.93 -27.54 -3.16
C VAL A 311 -10.24 -27.08 -1.89
N ARG A 312 -9.44 -26.01 -1.97
CA ARG A 312 -8.70 -25.48 -0.83
C ARG A 312 -9.55 -24.48 -0.04
N PRO A 313 -9.62 -24.60 1.30
CA PRO A 313 -10.23 -23.56 2.12
C PRO A 313 -9.47 -22.23 1.96
N LEU A 314 -10.20 -21.15 1.75
CA LEU A 314 -9.67 -19.81 1.60
C LEU A 314 -10.27 -18.92 2.68
N ILE A 315 -9.41 -18.51 3.61
CA ILE A 315 -9.77 -17.70 4.78
C ILE A 315 -9.50 -16.24 4.44
N LEU A 316 -10.49 -15.36 4.59
CA LEU A 316 -10.25 -13.92 4.53
C LEU A 316 -9.46 -13.51 5.78
N ASP A 317 -8.33 -12.81 5.61
CA ASP A 317 -7.53 -12.32 6.74
C ASP A 317 -8.44 -11.49 7.69
N PRO A 318 -8.42 -11.71 9.01
CA PRO A 318 -9.20 -10.88 9.92
C PRO A 318 -8.73 -9.42 9.99
N GLU A 319 -7.52 -9.11 9.48
CA GLU A 319 -6.99 -7.75 9.44
C GLU A 319 -6.72 -7.26 8.01
N THR A 320 -6.93 -5.96 7.80
CA THR A 320 -6.64 -5.32 6.52
C THR A 320 -5.14 -5.15 6.26
N SER A 321 -4.77 -5.19 4.99
CA SER A 321 -3.50 -4.74 4.44
C SER A 321 -3.76 -3.51 3.56
N PRO A 322 -3.06 -2.38 3.72
CA PRO A 322 -1.87 -2.19 4.57
C PRO A 322 -2.19 -2.14 6.07
N ARG A 323 -1.18 -2.42 6.89
CA ARG A 323 -1.31 -2.31 8.36
C ARG A 323 -1.16 -0.86 8.81
N ARG A 324 -1.75 -0.54 9.96
CA ARG A 324 -1.53 0.75 10.62
C ARG A 324 -0.03 0.92 10.92
N GLY A 325 0.58 1.99 10.43
CA GLY A 325 2.01 2.26 10.59
C GLY A 325 2.92 1.56 9.59
N GLU A 326 2.36 0.88 8.58
CA GLU A 326 3.14 0.31 7.48
C GLU A 326 3.74 1.42 6.59
N THR A 327 5.05 1.37 6.34
CA THR A 327 5.75 2.38 5.52
C THR A 327 5.57 2.10 4.03
N PRO A 328 5.64 3.12 3.14
CA PRO A 328 5.64 2.90 1.70
C PRO A 328 6.68 1.86 1.26
N GLN A 329 7.90 1.91 1.83
CA GLN A 329 8.97 1.00 1.47
C GLN A 329 8.68 -0.46 1.82
N SER A 330 7.94 -0.73 2.91
CA SER A 330 7.51 -2.08 3.25
C SER A 330 6.34 -2.55 2.40
N ARG A 331 5.47 -1.62 1.96
CA ARG A 331 4.37 -1.92 1.02
C ARG A 331 4.91 -2.33 -0.35
N ASP A 332 5.94 -1.63 -0.83
CA ASP A 332 6.60 -1.93 -2.12
C ASP A 332 7.21 -3.33 -2.17
N LEU A 333 7.61 -3.90 -1.02
CA LEU A 333 8.09 -5.27 -0.95
C LEU A 333 7.04 -6.28 -1.43
N ARG A 334 5.74 -5.95 -1.38
CA ARG A 334 4.67 -6.83 -1.90
C ARG A 334 4.66 -6.94 -3.41
N LEU A 335 5.18 -5.95 -4.13
CA LEU A 335 5.30 -5.99 -5.59
C LEU A 335 6.36 -7.01 -6.05
N PHE A 336 7.22 -7.47 -5.14
CA PHE A 336 8.37 -8.31 -5.44
C PHE A 336 8.39 -9.58 -4.60
N LYS A 337 8.89 -10.66 -5.18
CA LYS A 337 9.02 -11.93 -4.47
C LYS A 337 10.33 -11.95 -3.70
N THR A 338 10.28 -11.52 -2.43
CA THR A 338 11.44 -11.42 -1.53
C THR A 338 11.32 -12.38 -0.35
N THR A 339 12.43 -12.73 0.29
CA THR A 339 12.41 -13.52 1.54
C THR A 339 11.77 -12.78 2.72
N LYS A 340 11.52 -11.47 2.62
CA LYS A 340 10.74 -10.70 3.60
C LYS A 340 9.25 -10.96 3.41
N ARG A 341 8.75 -11.97 4.13
CA ARG A 341 7.35 -12.44 4.05
C ARG A 341 6.50 -12.13 5.28
N GLY A 342 6.98 -11.26 6.18
CA GLY A 342 6.36 -11.02 7.49
C GLY A 342 4.85 -10.79 7.46
N ILE A 343 4.35 -9.98 6.51
CA ILE A 343 2.91 -9.71 6.39
C ILE A 343 2.09 -10.98 6.08
N TYR A 344 2.58 -11.82 5.16
CA TYR A 344 1.92 -13.07 4.77
C TYR A 344 2.00 -14.12 5.89
N ASP A 345 3.14 -14.17 6.57
CA ASP A 345 3.35 -15.13 7.66
C ASP A 345 2.49 -14.78 8.88
N ASP A 346 2.33 -13.50 9.17
CA ASP A 346 1.45 -13.03 10.23
C ASP A 346 -0.03 -13.18 9.89
N ALA A 347 -0.43 -12.92 8.64
CA ALA A 347 -1.78 -13.22 8.15
C ALA A 347 -2.12 -14.71 8.33
N SER A 348 -1.15 -15.57 8.00
CA SER A 348 -1.24 -17.03 8.21
C SER A 348 -1.43 -17.38 9.69
N LYS A 349 -0.60 -16.80 10.58
CA LYS A 349 -0.74 -17.00 12.04
C LYS A 349 -2.12 -16.58 12.55
N ARG A 350 -2.63 -15.42 12.14
CA ARG A 350 -3.94 -14.91 12.57
C ARG A 350 -5.09 -15.80 12.13
N ALA A 351 -5.02 -16.29 10.90
CA ALA A 351 -5.99 -17.24 10.37
C ALA A 351 -5.88 -18.65 10.98
N GLY A 352 -4.96 -18.87 11.93
CA GLY A 352 -4.73 -20.17 12.56
C GLY A 352 -4.13 -21.21 11.61
N THR A 353 -3.53 -20.79 10.50
CA THR A 353 -2.88 -21.70 9.56
C THR A 353 -1.45 -21.99 10.02
N LYS A 354 -0.97 -23.22 9.80
CA LYS A 354 0.43 -23.56 10.11
C LYS A 354 1.37 -22.70 9.26
N LYS A 355 2.49 -22.31 9.85
CA LYS A 355 3.52 -21.48 9.21
C LYS A 355 3.96 -22.13 7.89
N ILE A 356 3.88 -21.38 6.80
CA ILE A 356 4.26 -21.84 5.45
C ILE A 356 5.80 -21.85 5.35
N PHE A 357 6.42 -22.93 5.86
CA PHE A 357 7.84 -23.34 5.75
C PHE A 357 8.89 -22.58 6.58
N GLN A 358 9.65 -23.29 7.43
CA GLN A 358 11.02 -22.91 7.85
C GLN A 358 12.08 -23.75 7.10
N VAL A 359 13.27 -23.16 6.91
CA VAL A 359 14.45 -23.84 6.31
C VAL A 359 14.87 -25.08 7.14
N SER A 360 14.58 -25.10 8.44
CA SER A 360 14.86 -26.22 9.34
C SER A 360 14.02 -27.47 9.09
N ASP A 361 12.91 -27.37 8.35
CA ASP A 361 12.01 -28.51 8.08
C ASP A 361 12.50 -29.40 6.91
N LEU A 362 13.65 -29.07 6.31
CA LEU A 362 14.24 -29.72 5.14
C LEU A 362 14.78 -31.15 5.40
N HIS A 363 14.69 -31.69 6.62
CA HIS A 363 15.27 -33.01 6.96
C HIS A 363 14.22 -34.08 7.30
N SER A 364 12.93 -33.76 7.18
CA SER A 364 11.84 -34.69 7.45
C SER A 364 11.29 -35.26 6.14
N GLU A 365 11.69 -36.49 5.79
CA GLU A 365 11.14 -37.25 4.66
C GLU A 365 9.66 -37.66 4.86
N SER A 366 9.05 -37.35 6.02
CA SER A 366 7.72 -37.85 6.42
C SER A 366 6.58 -36.83 6.34
N ALA A 367 6.83 -35.59 5.93
CA ALA A 367 5.78 -34.58 5.80
C ALA A 367 5.00 -34.74 4.47
N ARG A 368 3.81 -35.36 4.51
CA ARG A 368 2.85 -35.33 3.39
C ARG A 368 2.48 -33.86 3.09
N PRO A 369 2.73 -33.32 1.89
CA PRO A 369 2.48 -31.91 1.63
C PRO A 369 0.99 -31.61 1.35
N ASP A 370 0.28 -31.23 2.40
CA ASP A 370 -0.74 -30.18 2.47
C ASP A 370 -1.78 -30.06 1.34
N LEU A 371 -2.70 -31.02 1.33
CA LEU A 371 -4.02 -30.86 0.72
C LEU A 371 -4.96 -30.02 1.61
N ASP A 372 -4.73 -29.98 2.93
CA ASP A 372 -5.64 -29.39 3.93
C ASP A 372 -5.18 -28.03 4.48
N HIS A 373 -4.14 -27.40 3.92
CA HIS A 373 -3.71 -26.10 4.40
C HIS A 373 -4.54 -24.97 3.80
N PRO A 374 -5.27 -24.21 4.65
CA PRO A 374 -6.02 -23.05 4.19
C PRO A 374 -5.06 -22.02 3.61
N GLU A 375 -5.48 -21.38 2.53
CA GLU A 375 -4.82 -20.16 2.05
C GLU A 375 -5.47 -18.95 2.73
N VAL A 376 -4.68 -17.92 2.99
CA VAL A 376 -5.17 -16.69 3.61
C VAL A 376 -5.20 -15.61 2.55
N LEU A 377 -6.38 -15.04 2.31
CA LEU A 377 -6.64 -13.98 1.36
C LEU A 377 -6.48 -12.61 2.04
N LEU A 378 -5.50 -11.84 1.57
CA LEU A 378 -5.26 -10.47 2.02
C LEU A 378 -6.24 -9.52 1.31
N HIS A 379 -6.61 -8.44 2.00
CA HIS A 379 -7.54 -7.43 1.50
C HIS A 379 -7.27 -6.07 2.13
N THR A 380 -7.66 -4.99 1.46
CA THR A 380 -7.86 -3.67 2.08
C THR A 380 -9.23 -3.61 2.74
N SER A 381 -9.63 -2.49 3.33
CA SER A 381 -11.01 -2.31 3.81
C SER A 381 -12.08 -2.50 2.73
N ILE A 382 -11.70 -2.40 1.45
CA ILE A 382 -12.63 -2.44 0.30
C ILE A 382 -12.26 -3.56 -0.68
N HIS A 383 -10.98 -3.75 -0.98
CA HIS A 383 -10.53 -4.53 -2.13
C HIS A 383 -9.82 -5.82 -1.75
N LEU A 384 -10.05 -6.90 -2.50
CA LEU A 384 -9.25 -8.11 -2.42
C LEU A 384 -7.88 -7.89 -3.07
N LEU A 385 -6.84 -8.57 -2.56
CA LEU A 385 -5.48 -8.48 -3.07
C LEU A 385 -5.01 -9.83 -3.62
N GLU A 386 -4.26 -10.58 -2.84
CA GLU A 386 -3.75 -11.90 -3.18
C GLU A 386 -3.74 -12.80 -1.94
N THR A 387 -3.49 -14.09 -2.11
CA THR A 387 -3.24 -14.97 -0.98
C THR A 387 -1.78 -14.92 -0.53
N ALA A 388 -1.48 -15.53 0.62
CA ALA A 388 -0.10 -15.69 1.10
C ALA A 388 0.88 -16.30 0.07
N THR A 389 0.40 -17.07 -0.92
CA THR A 389 1.27 -17.71 -1.91
C THR A 389 0.84 -17.54 -3.37
N SER A 390 -0.37 -17.08 -3.64
CA SER A 390 -1.01 -17.16 -4.95
C SER A 390 -1.83 -15.91 -5.26
N ASN A 391 -1.90 -15.55 -6.54
CA ASN A 391 -2.94 -14.63 -6.99
C ASN A 391 -4.27 -15.38 -7.10
N ILE A 392 -5.38 -14.64 -7.12
CA ILE A 392 -6.73 -15.22 -7.18
C ILE A 392 -7.53 -14.68 -8.36
N ALA A 393 -8.57 -15.42 -8.75
CA ALA A 393 -9.68 -14.91 -9.53
C ALA A 393 -11.00 -15.50 -9.02
N ILE A 394 -12.07 -14.72 -9.14
CA ILE A 394 -13.44 -15.12 -8.81
C ILE A 394 -14.24 -15.23 -10.10
N GLU A 395 -15.03 -16.30 -10.22
CA GLU A 395 -15.99 -16.46 -11.30
C GLU A 395 -17.18 -15.53 -11.09
N VAL A 396 -17.41 -14.62 -12.04
CA VAL A 396 -18.50 -13.65 -12.01
C VAL A 396 -19.46 -13.94 -13.15
N PRO A 397 -20.76 -14.17 -12.87
CA PRO A 397 -21.78 -14.29 -13.92
C PRO A 397 -21.93 -12.98 -14.70
N THR A 398 -22.08 -13.10 -16.01
CA THR A 398 -22.30 -12.00 -16.96
C THR A 398 -23.48 -12.32 -17.86
N ALA A 399 -23.97 -11.33 -18.63
CA ALA A 399 -25.06 -11.54 -19.58
C ALA A 399 -24.75 -12.60 -20.66
N SER A 400 -23.47 -12.84 -20.96
CA SER A 400 -23.01 -13.75 -22.02
C SER A 400 -22.35 -15.04 -21.50
N GLY A 401 -22.41 -15.34 -20.19
CA GLY A 401 -21.75 -16.50 -19.59
C GLY A 401 -21.04 -16.15 -18.29
N THR A 402 -19.89 -16.75 -18.01
CA THR A 402 -19.07 -16.43 -16.82
C THR A 402 -17.73 -15.82 -17.23
N LYS A 403 -17.18 -14.97 -16.37
CA LYS A 403 -15.84 -14.41 -16.51
C LYS A 403 -15.03 -14.65 -15.24
N TRP A 404 -13.74 -14.89 -15.38
CA TRP A 404 -12.82 -14.94 -14.26
C TRP A 404 -12.20 -13.57 -14.04
N ILE A 405 -12.52 -12.94 -12.92
CA ILE A 405 -12.01 -11.61 -12.60
C ILE A 405 -10.88 -11.75 -11.58
N THR A 406 -9.71 -11.20 -11.87
CA THR A 406 -8.58 -11.10 -10.92
C THR A 406 -8.43 -9.65 -10.44
N PRO A 407 -7.96 -9.40 -9.20
CA PRO A 407 -7.81 -8.05 -8.68
C PRO A 407 -6.93 -7.16 -9.57
N ARG A 408 -7.31 -5.87 -9.63
CA ARG A 408 -6.55 -4.82 -10.31
C ARG A 408 -5.31 -4.44 -9.52
N LEU A 409 -4.16 -4.47 -10.20
CA LEU A 409 -2.93 -3.87 -9.70
C LEU A 409 -3.08 -2.35 -9.78
N GLN A 410 -3.07 -1.65 -8.64
CA GLN A 410 -2.96 -0.19 -8.57
C GLN A 410 -1.70 0.14 -7.75
N ASP A 411 -0.83 0.97 -8.32
CA ASP A 411 0.55 1.09 -7.86
C ASP A 411 0.67 1.71 -6.46
N ASP A 412 -0.21 2.63 -6.06
CA ASP A 412 -0.07 3.30 -4.76
C ASP A 412 -0.86 2.64 -3.63
N ASP A 413 -2.11 2.21 -3.85
CA ASP A 413 -3.02 1.83 -2.76
C ASP A 413 -3.19 0.31 -2.55
N ARG A 414 -2.77 -0.52 -3.50
CA ARG A 414 -3.05 -1.97 -3.50
C ARG A 414 -1.86 -2.81 -3.97
N PRO A 415 -0.66 -2.70 -3.35
CA PRO A 415 0.50 -3.44 -3.83
C PRO A 415 0.38 -4.91 -3.46
N PHE A 416 0.39 -5.76 -4.48
CA PHE A 416 0.47 -7.21 -4.40
C PHE A 416 1.34 -7.74 -5.56
N LEU A 417 1.80 -8.98 -5.45
CA LEU A 417 2.73 -9.56 -6.42
C LEU A 417 2.02 -9.84 -7.74
N ASP A 418 2.51 -9.28 -8.84
CA ASP A 418 2.08 -9.70 -10.18
C ASP A 418 2.74 -11.05 -10.54
N GLY A 419 2.06 -12.14 -10.19
CA GLY A 419 2.57 -13.50 -10.35
C GLY A 419 2.73 -13.92 -11.82
N VAL A 420 3.72 -14.77 -12.11
CA VAL A 420 3.97 -15.24 -13.49
C VAL A 420 2.77 -15.95 -14.12
N MET A 421 1.99 -16.68 -13.30
CA MET A 421 0.79 -17.36 -13.78
C MET A 421 -0.33 -16.36 -14.03
N ARG A 422 -0.44 -15.30 -13.20
CA ARG A 422 -1.37 -14.19 -13.44
C ARG A 422 -1.09 -13.55 -14.79
N GLN A 423 0.17 -13.21 -15.06
CA GLN A 423 0.59 -12.63 -16.34
C GLN A 423 0.26 -13.55 -17.52
N HIS A 424 0.53 -14.85 -17.39
CA HIS A 424 0.21 -15.82 -18.43
C HIS A 424 -1.30 -15.91 -18.70
N LEU A 425 -2.13 -16.04 -17.66
CA LEU A 425 -3.58 -16.15 -17.79
C LEU A 425 -4.24 -14.86 -18.33
N LEU A 426 -3.70 -13.70 -17.98
CA LEU A 426 -4.12 -12.42 -18.58
C LEU A 426 -3.76 -12.36 -20.06
N ALA A 427 -2.55 -12.75 -20.43
CA ALA A 427 -2.08 -12.73 -21.81
C ALA A 427 -2.86 -13.70 -22.71
N THR A 428 -3.34 -14.81 -22.17
CA THR A 428 -4.18 -15.79 -22.90
C THR A 428 -5.68 -15.48 -22.85
N GLY A 429 -6.09 -14.43 -22.12
CA GLY A 429 -7.50 -14.04 -21.98
C GLY A 429 -8.34 -14.98 -21.13
N VAL A 430 -7.72 -15.87 -20.35
CA VAL A 430 -8.43 -16.79 -19.43
C VAL A 430 -9.03 -16.02 -18.25
N ILE A 431 -8.34 -14.98 -17.78
CA ILE A 431 -8.81 -14.08 -16.73
C ILE A 431 -8.80 -12.63 -17.20
N GLU A 432 -9.63 -11.80 -16.61
CA GLU A 432 -9.71 -10.36 -16.85
C GLU A 432 -9.40 -9.58 -15.57
N VAL A 433 -8.81 -8.39 -15.71
CA VAL A 433 -8.61 -7.50 -14.57
C VAL A 433 -9.92 -6.82 -14.21
N GLY A 434 -10.26 -6.81 -12.92
CA GLY A 434 -11.38 -6.03 -12.41
C GLY A 434 -11.20 -5.63 -10.95
N ASP A 435 -12.10 -4.75 -10.50
CA ASP A 435 -12.13 -4.31 -9.11
C ASP A 435 -12.92 -5.31 -8.27
N LEU A 436 -12.21 -6.30 -7.74
CA LEU A 436 -12.76 -7.25 -6.78
C LEU A 436 -12.76 -6.67 -5.38
N THR A 437 -13.94 -6.62 -4.76
CA THR A 437 -14.15 -6.10 -3.41
C THR A 437 -14.37 -7.19 -2.38
N VAL A 438 -14.32 -6.82 -1.10
CA VAL A 438 -14.72 -7.69 0.01
C VAL A 438 -16.21 -8.09 -0.12
N ASP A 439 -17.06 -7.22 -0.70
CA ASP A 439 -18.45 -7.59 -1.00
C ASP A 439 -18.53 -8.69 -2.06
N ALA A 440 -17.69 -8.64 -3.11
CA ALA A 440 -17.62 -9.70 -4.11
C ALA A 440 -17.20 -11.05 -3.49
N TRP A 441 -16.34 -11.02 -2.47
CA TRP A 441 -16.00 -12.21 -1.68
C TRP A 441 -17.21 -12.77 -0.92
N HIS A 442 -17.95 -11.92 -0.19
CA HIS A 442 -19.16 -12.33 0.52
C HIS A 442 -20.25 -12.83 -0.43
N GLU A 443 -20.39 -12.21 -1.59
CA GLU A 443 -21.29 -12.66 -2.64
C GLU A 443 -20.87 -14.03 -3.19
N ALA A 444 -19.59 -14.24 -3.47
CA ALA A 444 -19.08 -15.53 -3.90
C ALA A 444 -19.35 -16.63 -2.87
N LYS A 445 -19.12 -16.36 -1.58
CA LYS A 445 -19.45 -17.28 -0.47
C LYS A 445 -20.95 -17.60 -0.43
N ARG A 446 -21.81 -16.58 -0.53
CA ARG A 446 -23.26 -16.73 -0.43
C ARG A 446 -23.88 -17.43 -1.64
N LYS A 447 -23.40 -17.15 -2.85
CA LYS A 447 -23.94 -17.69 -4.10
C LYS A 447 -23.21 -18.96 -4.58
N GLY A 448 -22.11 -19.34 -3.94
CA GLY A 448 -21.31 -20.49 -4.35
C GLY A 448 -20.55 -20.26 -5.66
N TYR A 449 -20.14 -19.02 -5.94
CA TYR A 449 -19.30 -18.74 -7.10
C TYR A 449 -17.93 -19.39 -6.92
N ARG A 450 -17.35 -19.85 -8.03
CA ARG A 450 -16.05 -20.53 -8.01
C ARG A 450 -14.95 -19.52 -7.78
N ILE A 451 -13.94 -19.94 -7.03
CA ILE A 451 -12.72 -19.16 -6.80
C ILE A 451 -11.54 -20.03 -7.23
N ILE A 452 -10.58 -19.43 -7.92
CA ILE A 452 -9.33 -20.09 -8.28
C ILE A 452 -8.16 -19.32 -7.69
N GLY A 453 -7.18 -20.06 -7.20
CA GLY A 453 -5.86 -19.55 -6.90
C GLY A 453 -4.87 -20.01 -7.96
N PHE A 454 -3.83 -19.22 -8.21
CA PHE A 454 -2.83 -19.59 -9.21
C PHE A 454 -1.43 -19.04 -8.91
N ASN A 455 -0.42 -19.87 -9.19
CA ASN A 455 0.99 -19.52 -9.04
C ASN A 455 1.90 -20.35 -9.96
N GLY A 456 3.18 -19.98 -10.05
CA GLY A 456 4.16 -20.65 -10.93
C GLY A 456 4.66 -22.02 -10.48
N LEU A 457 4.16 -22.57 -9.37
CA LEU A 457 4.47 -23.93 -8.92
C LEU A 457 3.30 -24.88 -9.19
N ARG A 458 2.10 -24.51 -8.74
CA ARG A 458 0.90 -25.37 -8.75
C ARG A 458 0.05 -25.22 -10.00
N GLY A 459 0.30 -24.21 -10.84
CA GLY A 459 -0.64 -23.87 -11.90
C GLY A 459 -1.88 -23.18 -11.33
N VAL A 460 -3.05 -23.58 -11.82
CA VAL A 460 -4.37 -23.13 -11.34
C VAL A 460 -4.98 -24.20 -10.44
N TRP A 461 -5.59 -23.80 -9.33
CA TRP A 461 -6.25 -24.68 -8.36
C TRP A 461 -7.55 -24.04 -7.85
N GLU A 462 -8.55 -24.85 -7.45
CA GLU A 462 -9.80 -24.31 -6.90
C GLU A 462 -9.72 -24.03 -5.40
N ALA A 463 -10.39 -22.95 -5.01
CA ALA A 463 -10.55 -22.51 -3.64
C ALA A 463 -12.04 -22.35 -3.32
N GLU A 464 -12.38 -22.44 -2.03
CA GLU A 464 -13.70 -22.07 -1.53
C GLU A 464 -13.60 -21.20 -0.27
N PRO A 465 -14.50 -20.23 -0.10
CA PRO A 465 -14.55 -19.44 1.13
C PRO A 465 -14.78 -20.30 2.37
N ALA A 466 -13.83 -20.28 3.31
CA ALA A 466 -13.96 -20.88 4.63
C ALA A 466 -14.82 -20.00 5.56
#